data_AF-A0A735VY34-F1
#
_entry.id   AF-A0A735VY34-F1
#
_cell.length_a   1.000
_cell.length_b   1.000
_cell.length_c   1.000
_cell.angle_alpha   90.00
_cell.angle_beta   90.00
_cell.angle_gamma   90.00
#
_symmetry.space_group_name_H-M   'P 1'
#
loop_
_entity.id
_entity.type
_entity.pdbx_description
1 polymer ?
#
loop_
_entity_poly.entity_id
_entity_poly.type
_entity_poly.pdbx_seq_one_letter_code
_entity_poly.pdbx_strand_id
1 'polypeptide(L)'
;NWHADHRRWSEHYATTIRRRLEMYISPDIGDRYIVQIVTEDLLFTLRKVENKGFLEITARLKNYVTGIMRYAVKKQLIRSNPALDLDGEFTPPETQHYPALPLEKLPELLSRTDNYSGRLLTRYALKLSLLFFVRSSELRFARWSEIDWQQKLWIIPVEREQIENVRFSHRGTKMKTQHIVPLSEQAMA
;
A
#
# COMPACT_ATOMS: atom_id res chain seq x y z
N ASN A 1 -6.65 -11.75 -20.39
CA ASN A 1 -5.42 -10.96 -20.12
C ASN A 1 -5.33 -10.85 -18.60
N TRP A 2 -4.42 -11.59 -17.94
CA TRP A 2 -4.45 -11.72 -16.46
C TRP A 2 -4.51 -10.37 -15.75
N HIS A 3 -3.71 -9.41 -16.19
CA HIS A 3 -3.64 -8.09 -15.58
C HIS A 3 -4.94 -7.30 -15.74
N ALA A 4 -5.55 -7.33 -16.94
CA ALA A 4 -6.80 -6.63 -17.23
C ALA A 4 -8.04 -7.30 -16.60
N ASP A 5 -8.03 -8.62 -16.43
CA ASP A 5 -9.20 -9.36 -15.94
C ASP A 5 -9.38 -9.23 -14.40
N HIS A 6 -8.41 -8.63 -13.69
CA HIS A 6 -8.47 -8.41 -12.24
C HIS A 6 -9.33 -7.19 -11.86
N ARG A 7 -10.64 -7.43 -11.68
CA ARG A 7 -11.63 -6.37 -11.37
C ARG A 7 -11.54 -5.73 -9.98
N ARG A 8 -10.74 -6.29 -9.06
CA ARG A 8 -10.67 -5.83 -7.65
C ARG A 8 -9.55 -4.84 -7.37
N TRP A 9 -8.61 -4.66 -8.29
CA TRP A 9 -7.49 -3.75 -8.09
C TRP A 9 -7.88 -2.32 -8.40
N SER A 10 -7.40 -1.38 -7.59
CA SER A 10 -7.38 0.02 -8.01
C SER A 10 -6.41 0.17 -9.18
N GLU A 11 -6.66 1.14 -10.05
CA GLU A 11 -5.80 1.45 -11.19
C GLU A 11 -4.34 1.67 -10.76
N HIS A 12 -4.13 2.44 -9.69
CA HIS A 12 -2.80 2.67 -9.13
C HIS A 12 -2.09 1.36 -8.71
N TYR A 13 -2.82 0.43 -8.10
CA TYR A 13 -2.27 -0.85 -7.68
C TYR A 13 -1.96 -1.74 -8.89
N ALA A 14 -2.84 -1.76 -9.89
CA ALA A 14 -2.62 -2.47 -11.14
C ALA A 14 -1.36 -1.95 -11.86
N THR A 15 -1.19 -0.64 -12.00
CA THR A 15 0.01 -0.02 -12.58
C THR A 15 1.27 -0.36 -11.78
N THR A 16 1.19 -0.39 -10.45
CA THR A 16 2.31 -0.78 -9.58
C THR A 16 2.72 -2.24 -9.83
N ILE A 17 1.76 -3.17 -9.96
CA ILE A 17 2.04 -4.57 -10.28
C ILE A 17 2.69 -4.68 -11.65
N ARG A 18 2.10 -4.04 -12.67
CA ARG A 18 2.62 -4.08 -14.05
C ARG A 18 4.08 -3.64 -14.09
N ARG A 19 4.39 -2.47 -13.51
CA ARG A 19 5.76 -1.94 -13.45
C ARG A 19 6.73 -2.90 -12.77
N ARG A 20 6.31 -3.61 -11.72
CA ARG A 20 7.15 -4.60 -11.04
C ARG A 20 7.42 -5.81 -11.93
N LEU A 21 6.41 -6.31 -12.63
CA LEU A 21 6.58 -7.41 -13.58
C LEU A 21 7.52 -7.01 -14.72
N GLU A 22 7.32 -5.83 -15.31
CA GLU A 22 8.19 -5.29 -16.37
C GLU A 22 9.64 -5.12 -15.92
N MET A 23 9.85 -4.68 -14.67
CA MET A 23 11.19 -4.43 -14.14
C MET A 23 11.95 -5.70 -13.76
N TYR A 24 11.25 -6.72 -13.23
CA TYR A 24 11.90 -7.84 -12.56
C TYR A 24 11.64 -9.21 -13.20
N ILE A 25 10.57 -9.35 -13.99
CA ILE A 25 10.19 -10.64 -14.60
C ILE A 25 10.41 -10.59 -16.12
N SER A 26 9.94 -9.54 -16.77
CA SER A 26 10.05 -9.39 -18.23
C SER A 26 11.47 -9.51 -18.78
N PRO A 27 12.54 -9.00 -18.13
CA PRO A 27 13.89 -9.09 -18.68
C PRO A 27 14.42 -10.51 -18.88
N ASP A 28 13.93 -11.48 -18.09
CA ASP A 28 14.41 -12.86 -18.12
C ASP A 28 13.47 -13.80 -18.88
N ILE A 29 12.15 -13.61 -18.74
CA ILE A 29 11.15 -14.55 -19.28
C ILE A 29 9.98 -13.87 -20.01
N GLY A 30 10.02 -12.55 -20.22
CA GLY A 30 8.91 -11.76 -20.77
C GLY A 30 8.54 -12.12 -22.21
N ASP A 31 9.53 -12.48 -23.03
CA ASP A 31 9.35 -12.80 -24.45
C ASP A 31 9.15 -14.30 -24.72
N ARG A 32 9.17 -15.13 -23.67
CA ARG A 32 9.02 -16.58 -23.79
C ARG A 32 7.55 -16.98 -23.80
N TYR A 33 7.22 -18.00 -24.58
CA TYR A 33 5.89 -18.58 -24.53
C TYR A 33 5.64 -19.22 -23.17
N ILE A 34 4.46 -19.00 -22.59
CA ILE A 34 4.11 -19.50 -21.26
C ILE A 34 4.23 -21.03 -21.12
N VAL A 35 4.04 -21.76 -22.23
CA VAL A 35 4.19 -23.23 -22.28
C VAL A 35 5.64 -23.70 -22.14
N GLN A 36 6.60 -22.82 -22.37
CA GLN A 36 8.04 -23.10 -22.28
C GLN A 36 8.63 -22.69 -20.93
N ILE A 37 7.84 -22.06 -20.05
CA ILE A 37 8.32 -21.60 -18.75
C ILE A 37 8.24 -22.76 -17.76
N VAL A 38 9.38 -23.16 -17.20
CA VAL A 38 9.49 -24.20 -16.18
C VAL A 38 9.86 -23.59 -14.81
N THR A 39 9.77 -24.39 -13.75
CA THR A 39 10.06 -23.96 -12.37
C THR A 39 11.46 -23.35 -12.23
N GLU A 40 12.46 -23.92 -12.91
CA GLU A 40 13.84 -23.44 -12.91
C GLU A 40 13.98 -22.00 -13.41
N ASP A 41 13.25 -21.64 -14.48
CA ASP A 41 13.26 -20.28 -15.02
C ASP A 41 12.74 -19.26 -14.00
N LEU A 42 11.68 -19.64 -13.28
CA LEU A 42 11.06 -18.80 -12.25
C LEU A 42 11.98 -18.65 -11.04
N LEU A 43 12.61 -19.74 -10.61
CA LEU A 43 13.61 -19.73 -9.53
C LEU A 43 14.77 -18.80 -9.89
N PHE A 44 15.36 -18.97 -11.06
CA PHE A 44 16.46 -18.13 -11.53
C PHE A 44 16.09 -16.64 -11.53
N THR A 45 14.93 -16.31 -12.11
CA THR A 45 14.44 -14.93 -12.21
C THR A 45 14.22 -14.30 -10.82
N LEU A 46 13.53 -15.00 -9.93
CA LEU A 46 13.23 -14.48 -8.59
C LEU A 46 14.46 -14.45 -7.68
N ARG A 47 15.39 -15.41 -7.82
CA ARG A 47 16.65 -15.45 -7.06
C ARG A 47 17.54 -14.24 -7.39
N LYS A 48 17.52 -13.73 -8.64
CA LYS A 48 18.22 -12.47 -8.98
C LYS A 48 17.70 -11.27 -8.17
N VAL A 49 16.39 -11.23 -7.89
CA VAL A 49 15.77 -10.15 -7.11
C VAL A 49 16.07 -10.32 -5.63
N GLU A 50 16.01 -11.56 -5.14
CA GLU A 50 16.39 -11.92 -3.77
C GLU A 50 17.85 -11.61 -3.45
N ASN A 51 18.77 -11.94 -4.36
CA ASN A 51 20.22 -11.69 -4.19
C ASN A 51 20.56 -10.20 -4.11
N LYS A 52 19.64 -9.31 -4.53
CA LYS A 52 19.75 -7.85 -4.33
C LYS A 52 19.27 -7.39 -2.94
N GLY A 53 18.80 -8.29 -2.09
CA GLY A 53 18.25 -8.02 -0.76
C GLY A 53 16.77 -7.62 -0.77
N PHE A 54 16.07 -7.70 -1.91
CA PHE A 54 14.69 -7.21 -2.03
C PHE A 54 13.62 -8.24 -1.63
N LEU A 55 13.71 -8.76 -0.39
CA LEU A 55 12.90 -9.89 0.08
C LEU A 55 11.38 -9.66 -0.04
N GLU A 56 10.87 -8.48 0.35
CA GLU A 56 9.45 -8.16 0.19
C GLU A 56 9.00 -8.15 -1.27
N ILE A 57 9.86 -7.66 -2.18
CA ILE A 57 9.54 -7.59 -3.60
C ILE A 57 9.54 -9.02 -4.16
N THR A 58 10.53 -9.84 -3.82
CA THR A 58 10.60 -11.26 -4.20
C THR A 58 9.35 -12.01 -3.78
N ALA A 59 8.94 -11.89 -2.51
CA ALA A 59 7.73 -12.55 -1.99
C ALA A 59 6.47 -12.11 -2.76
N ARG A 60 6.34 -10.83 -3.11
CA ARG A 60 5.22 -10.31 -3.90
C ARG A 60 5.27 -10.78 -5.35
N LEU A 61 6.45 -10.77 -5.98
CA LEU A 61 6.64 -11.24 -7.35
C LEU A 61 6.30 -12.73 -7.47
N LYS A 62 6.74 -13.56 -6.51
CA LYS A 62 6.33 -14.96 -6.41
C LYS A 62 4.81 -15.08 -6.47
N ASN A 63 4.11 -14.37 -5.59
CA ASN A 63 2.64 -14.38 -5.56
C ASN A 63 2.00 -13.94 -6.88
N TYR A 64 2.56 -12.93 -7.55
CA TYR A 64 2.07 -12.47 -8.85
C TYR A 64 2.28 -13.53 -9.94
N VAL A 65 3.48 -14.10 -10.05
CA VAL A 65 3.81 -15.15 -11.02
C VAL A 65 2.96 -16.40 -10.78
N THR A 66 2.81 -16.84 -9.52
CA THR A 66 1.91 -17.95 -9.18
C THR A 66 0.47 -17.65 -9.59
N GLY A 67 0.02 -16.40 -9.43
CA GLY A 67 -1.29 -15.96 -9.90
C GLY A 67 -1.44 -15.96 -11.43
N ILE A 68 -0.42 -15.53 -12.17
CA ILE A 68 -0.37 -15.52 -13.64
C ILE A 68 -0.43 -16.96 -14.18
N MET A 69 0.42 -17.84 -13.67
CA MET A 69 0.47 -19.24 -14.08
C MET A 69 -0.84 -19.97 -13.72
N ARG A 70 -1.42 -19.69 -12.55
CA ARG A 70 -2.74 -20.22 -12.17
C ARG A 70 -3.84 -19.77 -13.14
N TYR A 71 -3.78 -18.53 -13.61
CA TYR A 71 -4.71 -18.04 -14.62
C TYR A 71 -4.50 -18.72 -15.97
N ALA A 72 -3.25 -19.00 -16.36
CA ALA A 72 -2.94 -19.75 -17.58
C ALA A 72 -3.47 -21.19 -17.53
N VAL A 73 -3.37 -21.87 -16.39
CA VAL A 73 -4.01 -23.18 -16.16
C VAL A 73 -5.53 -23.08 -16.34
N LYS A 74 -6.18 -22.08 -15.74
CA LYS A 74 -7.64 -21.86 -15.89
C LYS A 74 -8.08 -21.63 -17.33
N LYS A 75 -7.20 -21.04 -18.15
CA LYS A 75 -7.41 -20.82 -19.59
C LYS A 75 -6.93 -22.00 -20.45
N GLN A 76 -6.51 -23.10 -19.83
CA GLN A 76 -6.02 -24.31 -20.48
C GLN A 76 -4.81 -24.07 -21.40
N LEU A 77 -4.05 -23.00 -21.14
CA LEU A 77 -2.81 -22.69 -21.88
C LEU A 77 -1.66 -23.59 -21.44
N ILE A 78 -1.64 -23.97 -20.17
CA ILE A 78 -0.67 -24.90 -19.57
C ILE A 78 -1.42 -25.94 -18.74
N ARG A 79 -0.84 -27.13 -18.58
CA ARG A 79 -1.48 -28.24 -17.86
C ARG A 79 -1.35 -28.14 -16.34
N SER A 80 -0.23 -27.62 -15.87
CA SER A 80 0.11 -27.47 -14.46
C SER A 80 0.74 -26.10 -14.22
N ASN A 81 0.75 -25.66 -12.97
CA ASN A 81 1.34 -24.38 -12.59
C ASN A 81 2.79 -24.61 -12.08
N PRO A 82 3.83 -24.23 -12.83
CA PRO A 82 5.23 -24.43 -12.43
C PRO A 82 5.66 -23.55 -11.24
N ALA A 83 4.84 -22.57 -10.85
CA ALA A 83 5.15 -21.66 -9.76
C ALA A 83 4.62 -22.15 -8.39
N LEU A 84 4.07 -23.36 -8.30
CA LEU A 84 3.59 -23.92 -7.03
C LEU A 84 4.75 -24.43 -6.17
N ASP A 85 5.78 -25.01 -6.79
CA ASP A 85 6.96 -25.55 -6.10
C ASP A 85 7.96 -24.46 -5.66
N LEU A 86 7.57 -23.18 -5.78
CA LEU A 86 8.34 -22.03 -5.30
C LEU A 86 8.13 -21.73 -3.81
N ASP A 87 7.19 -22.43 -3.17
CA ASP A 87 6.91 -22.25 -1.75
C ASP A 87 8.03 -22.86 -0.90
N GLY A 88 8.58 -22.06 0.03
CA GLY A 88 9.73 -22.45 0.87
C GLY A 88 11.10 -22.15 0.25
N GLU A 89 11.17 -21.83 -1.05
CA GLU A 89 12.44 -21.63 -1.77
C GLU A 89 13.13 -20.29 -1.48
N PHE A 90 12.37 -19.29 -1.03
CA PHE A 90 12.85 -17.92 -0.82
C PHE A 90 12.87 -17.56 0.66
N THR A 91 13.86 -16.75 1.05
CA THR A 91 13.95 -16.18 2.40
C THR A 91 12.74 -15.28 2.64
N PRO A 92 11.92 -15.54 3.68
CA PRO A 92 10.81 -14.67 4.02
C PRO A 92 11.34 -13.30 4.45
N PRO A 93 10.67 -12.18 4.07
CA PRO A 93 11.06 -10.88 4.57
C PRO A 93 10.91 -10.83 6.09
N GLU A 94 11.95 -10.37 6.79
CA GLU A 94 11.84 -10.10 8.22
C GLU A 94 10.80 -9.01 8.47
N THR A 95 9.80 -9.32 9.28
CA THR A 95 8.76 -8.37 9.64
C THR A 95 9.14 -7.68 10.95
N GLN A 96 9.54 -6.41 10.85
CA GLN A 96 9.69 -5.55 12.01
C GLN A 96 8.36 -4.86 12.30
N HIS A 97 7.69 -5.27 13.39
CA HIS A 97 6.48 -4.62 13.85
C HIS A 97 6.82 -3.29 14.54
N TYR A 98 6.03 -2.25 14.27
CA TYR A 98 6.11 -0.99 15.03
C TYR A 98 5.37 -1.18 16.36
N PRO A 99 6.07 -1.15 17.51
CA PRO A 99 5.42 -1.32 18.80
C PRO A 99 4.49 -0.13 19.07
N ALA A 100 3.35 -0.41 19.70
CA ALA A 100 2.49 0.64 20.21
C ALA A 100 3.25 1.47 21.27
N LEU A 101 3.03 2.78 21.28
CA LEU A 101 3.62 3.65 22.29
C LEU A 101 3.02 3.31 23.66
N PRO A 102 3.84 2.99 24.69
CA PRO A 102 3.34 2.81 26.05
C PRO A 102 2.66 4.09 26.56
N LEU A 103 1.59 3.94 27.34
CA LEU A 103 0.79 5.07 27.78
C LEU A 103 1.60 6.05 28.64
N GLU A 104 2.54 5.54 29.42
CA GLU A 104 3.45 6.29 30.29
C GLU A 104 4.40 7.20 29.49
N LYS A 105 4.59 6.91 28.20
CA LYS A 105 5.42 7.69 27.28
C LYS A 105 4.64 8.76 26.52
N LEU A 106 3.31 8.80 26.65
CA LEU A 106 2.48 9.81 25.99
C LEU A 106 2.83 11.25 26.42
N PRO A 107 3.08 11.57 27.71
CA PRO A 107 3.50 12.91 28.12
C PRO A 107 4.83 13.34 27.48
N GLU A 108 5.78 12.41 27.36
CA GLU A 108 7.06 12.64 26.69
C GLU A 108 6.86 12.98 25.20
N LEU A 109 5.99 12.22 24.51
CA LEU A 109 5.67 12.48 23.11
C LEU A 109 5.04 13.86 22.92
N LEU A 110 4.07 14.24 23.76
CA LEU A 110 3.39 15.53 23.68
C LEU A 110 4.39 16.68 23.91
N SER A 111 5.22 16.57 24.95
CA SER A 111 6.29 17.56 25.23
C SER A 111 7.27 17.72 24.07
N ARG A 112 7.72 16.61 23.46
CA ARG A 112 8.60 16.67 22.27
C ARG A 112 7.89 17.27 21.06
N THR A 113 6.60 16.99 20.89
CA THR A 113 5.79 17.57 19.81
C THR A 113 5.67 19.08 19.98
N ASP A 114 5.42 19.56 21.20
CA ASP A 114 5.33 20.99 21.51
C ASP A 114 6.65 21.73 21.29
N ASN A 115 7.77 21.09 21.61
CA ASN A 115 9.11 21.66 21.43
C ASN A 115 9.69 21.44 20.02
N TYR A 116 8.97 20.80 19.10
CA TYR A 116 9.44 20.55 17.75
C TYR A 116 9.59 21.87 16.97
N SER A 117 10.83 22.27 16.66
CA SER A 117 11.17 23.55 16.01
C SER A 117 10.99 23.57 14.47
N GLY A 118 10.49 22.47 13.88
CA GLY A 118 10.25 22.39 12.45
C GLY A 118 8.92 23.03 12.03
N ARG A 119 8.30 22.49 10.97
CA ARG A 119 7.06 23.06 10.41
C ARG A 119 5.92 22.97 11.42
N LEU A 120 5.23 24.09 11.63
CA LEU A 120 4.06 24.20 12.49
C LEU A 120 2.95 23.20 12.10
N LEU A 121 2.72 23.00 10.80
CA LEU A 121 1.76 22.02 10.29
C LEU A 121 2.09 20.59 10.69
N THR A 122 3.38 20.23 10.80
CA THR A 122 3.78 18.90 11.26
C THR A 122 3.40 18.71 12.73
N ARG A 123 3.59 19.75 13.56
CA ARG A 123 3.19 19.74 14.98
C ARG A 123 1.69 19.53 15.12
N TYR A 124 0.87 20.28 14.38
CA TYR A 124 -0.59 20.10 14.41
C TYR A 124 -1.02 18.75 13.87
N ALA A 125 -0.44 18.28 12.77
CA ALA A 125 -0.75 16.97 12.22
C ALA A 125 -0.48 15.84 13.22
N LEU A 126 0.63 15.91 13.97
CA LEU A 126 0.92 14.94 15.04
C LEU A 126 -0.13 15.00 16.15
N LYS A 127 -0.44 16.18 16.68
CA LYS A 127 -1.44 16.35 17.73
C LYS A 127 -2.83 15.85 17.29
N LEU A 128 -3.30 16.27 16.12
CA LEU A 128 -4.59 15.86 15.58
C LEU A 128 -4.64 14.37 15.27
N SER A 129 -3.53 13.76 14.84
CA SER A 129 -3.49 12.30 14.62
C SER A 129 -3.72 11.50 15.90
N LEU A 130 -3.31 12.02 17.07
CA LEU A 130 -3.55 11.41 18.38
C LEU A 130 -5.01 11.54 18.85
N LEU A 131 -5.77 12.49 18.29
CA LEU A 131 -7.18 12.73 18.65
C LEU A 131 -8.13 12.00 17.70
N PHE A 132 -7.82 12.01 16.40
CA PHE A 132 -8.75 11.55 15.36
C PHE A 132 -8.54 10.10 14.92
N PHE A 133 -7.34 9.55 15.11
CA PHE A 133 -6.97 8.20 14.66
C PHE A 133 -7.27 7.92 13.16
N VAL A 134 -7.31 8.98 12.35
CA VAL A 134 -7.47 8.90 10.90
C VAL A 134 -6.18 8.48 10.22
N ARG A 135 -6.27 7.97 8.99
CA ARG A 135 -5.07 7.65 8.22
C ARG A 135 -4.32 8.92 7.84
N SER A 136 -3.00 8.82 7.71
CA SER A 136 -2.15 9.95 7.33
C SER A 136 -2.55 10.61 6.00
N SER A 137 -3.09 9.85 5.04
CA SER A 137 -3.63 10.42 3.80
C SER A 137 -4.92 11.19 4.02
N GLU A 138 -5.79 10.73 4.92
CA GLU A 138 -7.05 11.40 5.23
C GLU A 138 -6.78 12.76 5.88
N LEU A 139 -5.82 12.82 6.82
CA LEU A 139 -5.40 14.05 7.50
C LEU A 139 -4.67 15.04 6.57
N ARG A 140 -3.69 14.59 5.78
CA ARG A 140 -2.90 15.48 4.93
C ARG A 140 -3.70 16.16 3.82
N PHE A 141 -4.81 15.56 3.40
CA PHE A 141 -5.65 16.07 2.31
C PHE A 141 -7.01 16.60 2.81
N ALA A 142 -7.17 16.77 4.12
CA ALA A 142 -8.36 17.34 4.73
C ALA A 142 -8.74 18.69 4.09
N ARG A 143 -10.04 18.94 3.95
CA ARG A 143 -10.58 20.20 3.42
C ARG A 143 -11.40 20.91 4.48
N TRP A 144 -11.37 22.23 4.51
CA TRP A 144 -12.21 23.02 5.41
C TRP A 144 -13.71 22.75 5.20
N SER A 145 -14.12 22.49 3.96
CA SER A 145 -15.50 22.11 3.61
C SER A 145 -15.95 20.77 4.20
N GLU A 146 -15.04 19.96 4.74
CA GLU A 146 -15.36 18.69 5.40
C GLU A 146 -15.66 18.87 6.89
N ILE A 147 -15.43 20.08 7.44
CA ILE A 147 -15.62 20.36 8.85
C ILE A 147 -16.98 21.02 9.08
N ASP A 148 -17.83 20.34 9.83
CA ASP A 148 -19.04 20.89 10.41
C ASP A 148 -18.75 21.36 11.84
N TRP A 149 -18.56 22.67 11.99
CA TRP A 149 -18.28 23.30 13.28
C TRP A 149 -19.50 23.35 14.21
N GLN A 150 -20.72 23.33 13.66
CA GLN A 150 -21.94 23.37 14.45
C GLN A 150 -22.19 22.01 15.12
N GLN A 151 -22.01 20.92 14.37
CA GLN A 151 -22.13 19.56 14.87
C GLN A 151 -20.84 19.03 15.49
N LYS A 152 -19.73 19.77 15.35
CA LYS A 152 -18.39 19.37 15.78
C LYS A 152 -17.96 18.04 15.13
N LEU A 153 -18.14 17.93 13.81
CA LEU A 153 -17.81 16.74 13.03
C LEU A 153 -16.83 17.08 11.91
N TRP A 154 -15.88 16.17 11.67
CA TRP A 154 -15.15 16.11 10.42
C TRP A 154 -15.66 14.94 9.59
N ILE A 155 -16.24 15.28 8.44
CA ILE A 155 -16.91 14.35 7.55
C ILE A 155 -15.99 14.07 6.35
N ILE A 156 -15.21 12.99 6.44
CA ILE A 156 -14.26 12.61 5.39
C ILE A 156 -15.02 11.92 4.26
N PRO A 157 -14.95 12.43 3.01
CA PRO A 157 -15.66 11.85 1.89
C PRO A 157 -14.98 10.58 1.38
N VAL A 158 -15.70 9.81 0.56
CA VAL A 158 -15.18 8.61 -0.12
C VAL A 158 -14.00 8.96 -1.03
N GLU A 159 -14.12 10.08 -1.75
CA GLU A 159 -13.10 10.63 -2.64
C GLU A 159 -13.18 12.16 -2.61
N ARG A 160 -12.12 12.82 -3.05
CA ARG A 160 -11.99 14.28 -3.13
C ARG A 160 -11.72 14.67 -4.57
N GLU A 161 -12.03 15.91 -4.90
CA GLU A 161 -11.54 16.50 -6.14
C GLU A 161 -10.00 16.57 -6.13
N GLN A 162 -9.41 16.20 -7.25
CA GLN A 162 -7.97 16.24 -7.42
C GLN A 162 -7.51 17.69 -7.52
N ILE A 163 -6.56 18.07 -6.67
CA ILE A 163 -5.82 19.32 -6.84
C ILE A 163 -4.71 19.09 -7.85
N GLU A 164 -4.64 20.00 -8.82
CA GLU A 164 -3.61 20.04 -9.84
C GLU A 164 -2.21 20.02 -9.20
N ASN A 165 -1.30 19.22 -9.78
CA ASN A 165 0.09 19.07 -9.31
C ASN A 165 0.26 18.53 -7.87
N VAL A 166 -0.82 18.16 -7.17
CA VAL A 166 -0.74 17.55 -5.83
C VAL A 166 -1.09 16.07 -5.92
N ARG A 167 -0.05 15.24 -5.95
CA ARG A 167 -0.18 13.78 -6.04
C ARG A 167 -1.04 13.23 -4.90
N PHE A 168 -2.03 12.41 -5.25
CA PHE A 168 -2.94 11.72 -4.33
C PHE A 168 -3.93 12.61 -3.57
N SER A 169 -4.06 13.89 -3.92
CA SER A 169 -4.99 14.83 -3.29
C SER A 169 -6.47 14.41 -3.39
N HIS A 170 -6.82 13.57 -4.38
CA HIS A 170 -8.15 13.01 -4.54
C HIS A 170 -8.50 11.95 -3.47
N ARG A 171 -7.53 11.42 -2.71
CA ARG A 171 -7.81 10.30 -1.80
C ARG A 171 -8.76 10.73 -0.68
N GLY A 172 -9.91 10.08 -0.59
CA GLY A 172 -10.79 10.12 0.57
C GLY A 172 -10.55 8.92 1.50
N THR A 173 -11.61 8.26 1.94
CA THR A 173 -11.51 7.10 2.84
C THR A 173 -11.05 5.84 2.11
N LYS A 174 -10.22 5.03 2.79
CA LYS A 174 -9.75 3.75 2.24
C LYS A 174 -10.89 2.75 1.98
N MET A 175 -11.92 2.78 2.82
CA MET A 175 -13.00 1.78 2.82
C MET A 175 -14.12 2.09 1.82
N LYS A 176 -14.02 3.20 1.08
CA LYS A 176 -15.03 3.66 0.12
C LYS A 176 -16.41 3.94 0.73
N THR A 177 -16.41 4.35 1.99
CA THR A 177 -17.59 4.81 2.73
C THR A 177 -17.23 6.10 3.45
N GLN A 178 -18.19 7.00 3.65
CA GLN A 178 -17.95 8.22 4.43
C GLN A 178 -17.45 7.86 5.84
N HIS A 179 -16.48 8.61 6.36
CA HIS A 179 -15.95 8.44 7.71
C HIS A 179 -16.23 9.71 8.51
N ILE A 180 -17.00 9.58 9.58
CA ILE A 180 -17.40 10.68 10.45
C ILE A 180 -16.50 10.64 11.68
N VAL A 181 -15.78 11.73 11.93
CA VAL A 181 -14.84 11.88 13.03
C VAL A 181 -15.33 13.00 13.95
N PRO A 182 -15.72 12.71 15.19
CA PRO A 182 -16.06 13.74 16.17
C PRO A 182 -14.86 14.63 16.49
N LEU A 183 -15.09 15.94 16.56
CA LEU A 183 -14.08 16.93 16.95
C LEU A 183 -14.10 17.12 18.46
N SER A 184 -13.01 16.75 19.14
CA SER A 184 -12.83 17.06 20.55
C SER A 184 -12.53 18.55 20.76
N GLU A 185 -12.73 19.06 21.98
CA GLU A 185 -12.42 20.45 22.31
C GLU A 185 -10.95 20.80 22.04
N GLN A 186 -10.04 19.88 22.34
CA GLN A 186 -8.60 20.04 22.09
C GLN A 186 -8.25 20.13 20.60
N ALA A 187 -9.09 19.58 19.71
CA ALA A 187 -8.87 19.67 18.28
C ALA A 187 -9.36 21.00 17.68
N MET A 188 -10.27 21.69 18.37
CA MET A 188 -10.86 22.96 17.95
C MET A 188 -10.18 24.19 18.60
N ALA A 189 -9.40 23.98 19.67
CA ALA A 189 -8.64 25.00 20.38
C ALA A 189 -7.31 25.34 19.69
#